data_AF-A0A7C8VCK9-F1
#
_entry.id   AF-A0A7C8VCK9-F1
#
_cell.length_a   1.000
_cell.length_b   1.000
_cell.length_c   1.000
_cell.angle_alpha   90.00
_cell.angle_beta   90.00
_cell.angle_gamma   90.00
#
_symmetry.space_group_name_H-M   'P 1'
#
loop_
_entity.id
_entity.type
_entity.pdbx_description
1 polymer ?
#
loop_
_entity_poly.entity_id
_entity_poly.type
_entity_poly.pdbx_seq_one_letter_code
_entity_poly.pdbx_strand_id
1 'polypeptide(L)'
;MTDKRKPDYILAVNAGSSSLKLQLFKITPNHDALIPRLLIKSSLSNLSSPPAKFNFKNYDKDGNDIESQDLYDITSGLEAFESFISHLKKGRSSVDNGLVDKITHICHRVVHGGEIGERGPLVVNDSVLKQLEEVISLAPLHNGPANQILKAALRSFPQARNIAFFDSSFHNSLPDFIKAYPINQKIAKERKLRKYGFHGLSYHWIVKNVARFLKKNQNAISIIALHLGSGASMCAIKNGESYDTSMGLTPLEGLPGGSRSGTMDPSLVFHYSSRPADNDKVSSVELSHAESILNLSSGFKALTGTSDFSEILATDPATSESELAISLFLDRILGFFGSYWLKLGGGRGCVDAVVFAGGIGESSPIFREMIVKGLDGLNGGFDGIDPKKNKEEDGRKVVYSIGDEIGRTRLLVCKTNEELEMVDECLEDKGLW
;
A
#
# COMPACT_ATOMS: atom_id res chain seq x y z
N MET A 1 -15.92 -26.65 17.64
CA MET A 1 -15.73 -25.47 18.51
C MET A 1 -14.28 -25.06 18.36
N THR A 2 -14.00 -24.11 17.48
CA THR A 2 -12.64 -23.55 17.34
C THR A 2 -12.40 -22.66 18.55
N ASP A 3 -11.39 -23.01 19.34
CA ASP A 3 -10.98 -22.25 20.51
C ASP A 3 -10.54 -20.85 20.03
N LYS A 4 -11.31 -19.82 20.41
CA LYS A 4 -11.04 -18.43 20.04
C LYS A 4 -9.92 -17.92 20.95
N ARG A 5 -8.68 -18.12 20.52
CA ARG A 5 -7.51 -17.79 21.34
C ARG A 5 -7.20 -16.32 21.14
N LYS A 6 -7.27 -15.54 22.23
CA LYS A 6 -6.86 -14.14 22.21
C LYS A 6 -5.42 -14.00 21.70
N PRO A 7 -5.13 -13.07 20.76
CA PRO A 7 -3.78 -12.85 20.28
C PRO A 7 -2.85 -12.34 21.39
N ASP A 8 -1.66 -12.93 21.48
CA ASP A 8 -0.58 -12.49 22.40
C ASP A 8 0.58 -11.86 21.60
N TYR A 9 1.01 -12.56 20.54
CA TYR A 9 1.95 -12.04 19.56
C TYR A 9 1.37 -12.17 18.16
N ILE A 10 1.46 -11.08 17.40
CA ILE A 10 0.97 -10.99 16.01
C ILE A 10 2.14 -10.61 15.10
N LEU A 11 2.36 -11.42 14.06
CA LEU A 11 3.31 -11.12 12.99
C LEU A 11 2.57 -10.55 11.78
N ALA A 12 2.84 -9.31 11.41
CA ALA A 12 2.36 -8.72 10.17
C ALA A 12 3.39 -8.94 9.04
N VAL A 13 2.92 -9.44 7.91
CA VAL A 13 3.70 -9.79 6.73
C VAL A 13 3.18 -9.02 5.53
N ASN A 14 3.98 -8.08 5.04
CA ASN A 14 3.68 -7.28 3.85
C ASN A 14 4.69 -7.60 2.74
N ALA A 15 4.28 -8.51 1.84
CA ALA A 15 5.09 -8.91 0.69
C ALA A 15 4.66 -8.13 -0.56
N GLY A 16 5.53 -7.25 -1.04
CA GLY A 16 5.39 -6.57 -2.32
C GLY A 16 6.24 -7.21 -3.42
N SER A 17 6.13 -6.71 -4.65
CA SER A 17 6.91 -7.20 -5.79
C SER A 17 8.41 -6.90 -5.67
N SER A 18 8.79 -5.87 -4.93
CA SER A 18 10.18 -5.39 -4.79
C SER A 18 10.68 -5.27 -3.35
N SER A 19 9.84 -5.62 -2.37
CA SER A 19 10.15 -5.52 -0.95
C SER A 19 9.37 -6.51 -0.10
N LEU A 20 9.88 -6.82 1.09
CA LEU A 20 9.19 -7.54 2.15
C LEU A 20 9.33 -6.77 3.45
N LYS A 21 8.22 -6.43 4.10
CA LYS A 21 8.22 -5.85 5.44
C LYS A 21 7.59 -6.83 6.42
N LEU A 22 8.25 -7.00 7.56
CA LEU A 22 7.82 -7.87 8.65
C LEU A 22 7.80 -7.03 9.92
N GLN A 23 6.68 -7.06 10.66
CA GLN A 23 6.57 -6.41 11.96
C GLN A 23 5.98 -7.38 12.98
N LEU A 24 6.70 -7.61 14.08
CA LEU A 24 6.23 -8.44 15.19
C LEU A 24 5.75 -7.55 16.32
N PHE A 25 4.53 -7.78 16.78
CA PHE A 25 3.90 -7.05 17.86
C PHE A 25 3.63 -7.94 19.07
N LYS A 26 3.85 -7.40 20.27
CA LYS A 26 3.29 -7.93 21.52
C LYS A 26 1.98 -7.22 21.82
N ILE A 27 0.93 -7.96 22.11
CA ILE A 27 -0.37 -7.43 22.46
C ILE A 27 -0.46 -7.31 23.98
N THR A 28 -0.58 -6.08 24.48
CA THR A 28 -0.70 -5.82 25.92
C THR A 28 -2.12 -5.34 26.23
N PRO A 29 -2.84 -6.00 27.17
CA PRO A 29 -4.12 -5.48 27.65
C PRO A 29 -3.91 -4.13 28.36
N ASN A 30 -4.74 -3.15 28.04
CA ASN A 30 -4.86 -1.90 28.81
C ASN A 30 -6.33 -1.55 28.97
N HIS A 31 -6.87 -1.77 30.18
CA HIS A 31 -8.31 -1.79 30.43
C HIS A 31 -9.03 -2.71 29.42
N ASP A 32 -10.04 -2.18 28.72
CA ASP A 32 -10.81 -2.92 27.72
C ASP A 32 -10.17 -2.94 26.31
N ALA A 33 -9.04 -2.24 26.13
CA ALA A 33 -8.33 -2.14 24.85
C ALA A 33 -7.15 -3.13 24.76
N LEU A 34 -6.88 -3.60 23.54
CA LEU A 34 -5.68 -4.36 23.20
C LEU A 34 -4.72 -3.45 22.48
N ILE A 35 -3.54 -3.23 23.07
CA ILE A 35 -2.55 -2.31 22.52
C ILE A 35 -1.42 -3.12 21.88
N PRO A 36 -1.23 -3.04 20.56
CA PRO A 36 -0.08 -3.62 19.90
C PRO A 36 1.17 -2.77 20.18
N ARG A 37 2.23 -3.43 20.68
CA ARG A 37 3.56 -2.82 20.85
C ARG A 37 4.55 -3.48 19.91
N LEU A 38 5.20 -2.68 19.06
CA LEU A 38 6.22 -3.15 18.13
C LEU A 38 7.42 -3.73 18.91
N LEU A 39 7.84 -4.93 18.54
CA LEU A 39 9.04 -5.59 19.09
C LEU A 39 10.15 -5.65 18.06
N ILE A 40 9.81 -6.01 16.83
CA ILE A 40 10.78 -6.25 15.76
C ILE A 40 10.21 -5.68 14.47
N LYS A 41 11.04 -4.94 13.74
CA LYS A 41 10.78 -4.53 12.36
C LYS A 41 11.90 -5.04 11.48
N SER A 42 11.53 -5.70 10.39
CA SER A 42 12.48 -6.11 9.35
C SER A 42 11.99 -5.68 7.99
N SER A 43 12.91 -5.27 7.13
CA SER A 43 12.59 -4.80 5.79
C SER A 43 13.64 -5.26 4.80
N LEU A 44 13.20 -5.98 3.77
CA LEU A 44 13.94 -6.23 2.55
C LEU A 44 13.59 -5.14 1.56
N SER A 45 14.57 -4.36 1.13
CA SER A 45 14.44 -3.33 0.10
C SER A 45 15.37 -3.61 -1.08
N ASN A 46 15.11 -2.92 -2.19
CA ASN A 46 15.97 -2.94 -3.39
C ASN A 46 16.07 -4.31 -4.07
N LEU A 47 15.05 -5.16 -3.95
CA LEU A 47 15.05 -6.47 -4.61
C LEU A 47 15.11 -6.35 -6.15
N SER A 48 14.47 -5.30 -6.69
CA SER A 48 14.44 -5.01 -8.13
C SER A 48 15.61 -4.12 -8.61
N SER A 49 16.44 -3.62 -7.69
CA SER A 49 17.58 -2.72 -7.96
C SER A 49 18.76 -3.04 -7.04
N PRO A 50 19.50 -4.14 -7.27
CA PRO A 50 20.54 -4.64 -6.37
C PRO A 50 21.66 -3.63 -6.05
N PRO A 51 22.36 -3.76 -4.90
CA PRO A 51 22.25 -4.86 -3.94
C PRO A 51 21.00 -4.76 -3.08
N ALA A 52 20.28 -5.88 -2.95
CA ALA A 52 19.18 -5.98 -2.02
C ALA A 52 19.72 -5.86 -0.59
N LYS A 53 18.98 -5.13 0.26
CA LYS A 53 19.36 -4.90 1.65
C LYS A 53 18.26 -5.41 2.56
N PHE A 54 18.60 -6.33 3.44
CA PHE A 54 17.67 -6.81 4.46
C PHE A 54 18.11 -6.31 5.83
N ASN A 55 17.23 -5.60 6.52
CA ASN A 55 17.51 -5.11 7.87
C ASN A 55 16.61 -5.77 8.91
N PHE A 56 17.12 -5.77 10.14
CA PHE A 56 16.43 -6.16 11.36
C PHE A 56 16.61 -5.06 12.38
N LYS A 57 15.53 -4.69 13.07
CA LYS A 57 15.54 -3.73 14.15
C LYS A 57 14.69 -4.23 15.31
N ASN A 58 15.29 -4.27 16.49
CA ASN A 58 14.62 -4.63 17.73
C ASN A 58 14.26 -3.36 18.51
N TYR A 59 13.10 -3.37 19.15
CA TYR A 59 12.55 -2.23 19.88
C TYR A 59 12.32 -2.56 21.35
N ASP A 60 12.66 -1.62 22.23
CA ASP A 60 12.37 -1.72 23.65
C ASP A 60 10.89 -1.46 23.99
N LYS A 61 10.57 -1.39 25.28
CA LYS A 61 9.21 -1.09 25.78
C LYS A 61 8.75 0.34 25.48
N ASP A 62 9.68 1.26 25.29
CA ASP A 62 9.46 2.68 25.07
C ASP A 62 9.48 3.02 23.56
N GLY A 63 9.73 2.03 22.70
CA GLY A 63 9.75 2.15 21.25
C GLY A 63 11.08 2.64 20.68
N ASN A 64 12.16 2.58 21.46
CA ASN A 64 13.50 2.93 20.99
C ASN A 64 14.16 1.73 20.31
N ASP A 65 14.88 2.00 19.23
CA ASP A 65 15.75 1.01 18.57
C ASP A 65 16.89 0.63 19.52
N ILE A 66 17.04 -0.66 19.81
CA ILE A 66 18.06 -1.18 20.73
C ILE A 66 19.08 -2.07 20.04
N GLU A 67 18.77 -2.58 18.85
CA GLU A 67 19.66 -3.44 18.08
C GLU A 67 19.24 -3.43 16.62
N SER A 68 20.20 -3.13 15.75
CA SER A 68 20.00 -3.17 14.31
C SER A 68 21.04 -4.07 13.64
N GLN A 69 20.61 -4.94 12.74
CA GLN A 69 21.49 -5.76 11.92
C GLN A 69 21.11 -5.62 10.45
N ASP A 70 22.11 -5.34 9.62
CA ASP A 70 21.99 -5.43 8.17
C ASP A 70 22.55 -6.77 7.69
N LEU A 71 21.78 -7.47 6.86
CA LEU A 71 22.20 -8.63 6.10
C LEU A 71 22.26 -8.26 4.62
N TYR A 72 23.41 -8.58 4.04
CA TYR A 72 23.68 -8.52 2.61
C TYR A 72 23.61 -9.97 2.07
N ASP A 73 23.38 -10.16 0.77
CA ASP A 73 23.23 -11.47 0.10
C ASP A 73 21.86 -12.16 0.20
N ILE A 74 20.83 -11.48 0.70
CA ILE A 74 19.44 -11.96 0.59
C ILE A 74 18.91 -11.62 -0.81
N THR A 75 18.51 -12.64 -1.58
CA THR A 75 18.14 -12.48 -3.01
C THR A 75 16.66 -12.63 -3.29
N SER A 76 15.87 -13.06 -2.30
CA SER A 76 14.42 -13.22 -2.44
C SER A 76 13.65 -12.88 -1.15
N GLY A 77 12.36 -12.57 -1.31
CA GLY A 77 11.47 -12.38 -0.16
C GLY A 77 11.30 -13.64 0.69
N LEU A 78 11.35 -14.83 0.08
CA LEU A 78 11.29 -16.09 0.81
C LEU A 78 12.54 -16.29 1.68
N GLU A 79 13.73 -16.05 1.13
CA GLU A 79 14.99 -16.10 1.90
C GLU A 79 15.01 -15.09 3.05
N ALA A 80 14.50 -13.88 2.83
CA ALA A 80 14.34 -12.87 3.88
C ALA A 80 13.42 -13.37 5.01
N PHE A 81 12.28 -13.97 4.65
CA PHE A 81 11.34 -14.52 5.62
C PHE A 81 11.94 -15.68 6.41
N GLU A 82 12.64 -16.60 5.75
CA GLU A 82 13.33 -17.72 6.41
C GLU A 82 14.45 -17.24 7.33
N SER A 83 15.19 -16.21 6.90
CA SER A 83 16.21 -15.54 7.71
C SER A 83 15.61 -14.88 8.94
N PHE A 84 14.43 -14.28 8.80
CA PHE A 84 13.67 -13.72 9.92
C PHE A 84 13.26 -14.78 10.94
N ILE A 85 12.72 -15.91 10.48
CA ILE A 85 12.38 -17.04 11.36
C ILE A 85 13.65 -17.57 12.05
N SER A 86 14.76 -17.69 11.32
CA SER A 86 16.05 -18.12 11.89
C SER A 86 16.53 -17.16 12.98
N HIS A 87 16.37 -15.85 12.76
CA HIS A 87 16.66 -14.83 13.77
C HIS A 87 15.80 -15.01 15.03
N LEU A 88 14.48 -15.20 14.87
CA LEU A 88 13.57 -15.46 16.00
C LEU A 88 13.95 -16.73 16.79
N LYS A 89 14.37 -17.81 16.11
CA LYS A 89 14.75 -19.09 16.75
C LYS A 89 16.05 -19.01 17.53
N LYS A 90 17.01 -18.20 17.05
CA LYS A 90 18.35 -18.10 17.66
C LYS A 90 18.36 -17.33 18.99
N GLY A 91 17.25 -16.70 19.39
CA GLY A 91 17.11 -16.01 20.68
C GLY A 91 18.13 -14.89 20.89
N ARG A 92 18.63 -14.29 19.79
CA ARG A 92 19.66 -13.25 19.85
C ARG A 92 19.12 -11.85 20.10
N SER A 93 17.81 -11.65 19.94
CA SER A 93 17.17 -10.44 20.43
C SER A 93 17.04 -10.54 21.94
N SER A 94 17.24 -9.42 22.64
CA SER A 94 16.92 -9.22 24.06
C SER A 94 15.44 -9.44 24.42
N VAL A 95 14.66 -9.94 23.47
CA VAL A 95 13.24 -10.26 23.52
C VAL A 95 13.11 -11.78 23.60
N ASP A 96 13.06 -12.32 24.82
CA ASP A 96 12.49 -13.62 25.22
C ASP A 96 12.75 -14.88 24.33
N ASN A 97 13.42 -15.90 24.88
CA ASN A 97 13.59 -17.19 24.21
C ASN A 97 12.24 -17.82 23.83
N GLY A 98 12.15 -18.44 22.65
CA GLY A 98 10.96 -19.16 22.18
C GLY A 98 9.83 -18.29 21.59
N LEU A 99 10.14 -17.09 21.08
CA LEU A 99 9.15 -16.20 20.42
C LEU A 99 8.35 -16.86 19.31
N VAL A 100 8.95 -17.78 18.55
CA VAL A 100 8.27 -18.48 17.45
C VAL A 100 7.01 -19.19 17.93
N ASP A 101 7.09 -19.89 19.06
CA ASP A 101 5.95 -20.65 19.62
C ASP A 101 4.90 -19.74 20.27
N LYS A 102 5.27 -18.48 20.56
CA LYS A 102 4.37 -17.46 21.13
C LYS A 102 3.60 -16.70 20.04
N ILE A 103 4.02 -16.75 18.78
CA ILE A 103 3.29 -16.14 17.66
C ILE A 103 2.01 -16.93 17.43
N THR A 104 0.89 -16.29 17.76
CA THR A 104 -0.45 -16.90 17.69
C THR A 104 -1.21 -16.53 16.43
N HIS A 105 -0.89 -15.38 15.84
CA HIS A 105 -1.56 -14.84 14.66
C HIS A 105 -0.54 -14.30 13.67
N ILE A 106 -0.80 -14.49 12.38
CA ILE A 106 0.02 -13.97 11.29
C ILE A 106 -0.91 -13.30 10.28
N CYS A 107 -0.75 -11.99 10.12
CA CYS A 107 -1.52 -11.18 9.18
C CYS A 107 -0.74 -11.06 7.88
N HIS A 108 -1.32 -11.51 6.77
CA HIS A 108 -0.72 -11.48 5.44
C HIS A 108 -1.42 -10.47 4.56
N ARG A 109 -0.68 -9.50 4.03
CA ARG A 109 -1.20 -8.65 2.97
C ARG A 109 -1.29 -9.43 1.67
N VAL A 110 -2.44 -9.37 1.03
CA VAL A 110 -2.73 -9.88 -0.30
C VAL A 110 -3.15 -8.70 -1.17
N VAL A 111 -2.45 -8.47 -2.27
CA VAL A 111 -2.71 -7.30 -3.11
C VAL A 111 -4.06 -7.42 -3.80
N HIS A 112 -4.29 -8.52 -4.53
CA HIS A 112 -5.53 -8.71 -5.27
C HIS A 112 -6.40 -9.77 -4.63
N GLY A 113 -7.47 -9.36 -3.94
CA GLY A 113 -8.43 -10.28 -3.32
C GLY A 113 -9.49 -10.83 -4.28
N GLY A 114 -9.68 -10.20 -5.44
CA GLY A 114 -10.78 -10.59 -6.34
C GLY A 114 -12.12 -10.56 -5.59
N GLU A 115 -13.03 -11.45 -5.94
CA GLU A 115 -14.33 -11.55 -5.26
C GLU A 115 -14.23 -12.11 -3.83
N ILE A 116 -13.17 -12.88 -3.50
CA ILE A 116 -13.04 -13.43 -2.14
C ILE A 116 -12.71 -12.34 -1.13
N GLY A 117 -11.97 -11.30 -1.55
CA GLY A 117 -11.68 -10.12 -0.75
C GLY A 117 -12.91 -9.24 -0.51
N GLU A 118 -14.03 -9.45 -1.22
CA GLU A 118 -15.29 -8.76 -0.91
C GLU A 118 -15.85 -9.14 0.47
N ARG A 119 -15.37 -10.24 1.05
CA ARG A 119 -15.75 -10.74 2.38
C ARG A 119 -14.98 -10.09 3.54
N GLY A 120 -14.03 -9.21 3.24
CA GLY A 120 -13.08 -8.67 4.23
C GLY A 120 -11.95 -9.66 4.56
N PRO A 121 -11.27 -9.49 5.70
CA PRO A 121 -10.20 -10.38 6.11
C PRO A 121 -10.67 -11.83 6.32
N LEU A 122 -9.83 -12.79 5.96
CA LEU A 122 -10.20 -14.21 6.02
C LEU A 122 -9.13 -15.03 6.76
N VAL A 123 -9.56 -15.83 7.74
CA VAL A 123 -8.72 -16.87 8.32
C VAL A 123 -8.42 -17.92 7.25
N VAL A 124 -7.14 -18.20 7.05
CA VAL A 124 -6.64 -19.09 6.00
C VAL A 124 -6.82 -20.55 6.44
N ASN A 125 -7.78 -21.22 5.81
CA ASN A 125 -7.94 -22.67 5.81
C ASN A 125 -7.66 -23.23 4.40
N ASP A 126 -7.76 -24.54 4.22
CA ASP A 126 -7.48 -25.19 2.91
C ASP A 126 -8.33 -24.62 1.76
N SER A 127 -9.61 -24.30 2.02
CA SER A 127 -10.49 -23.71 1.02
C SER A 127 -10.05 -22.30 0.65
N VAL A 128 -9.72 -21.47 1.64
CA VAL A 128 -9.23 -20.10 1.42
C VAL A 128 -7.89 -20.12 0.73
N LEU A 129 -6.98 -21.02 1.10
CA LEU A 129 -5.68 -21.18 0.45
C LEU A 129 -5.84 -21.49 -1.05
N LYS A 130 -6.72 -22.42 -1.41
CA LYS A 130 -7.02 -22.73 -2.82
C LYS A 130 -7.58 -21.51 -3.56
N GLN A 131 -8.47 -20.76 -2.93
CA GLN A 131 -9.02 -19.54 -3.53
C GLN A 131 -7.96 -18.43 -3.69
N LEU A 132 -7.03 -18.30 -2.74
CA LEU A 132 -5.89 -17.40 -2.83
C LEU A 132 -4.97 -17.78 -4.00
N GLU A 133 -4.79 -19.07 -4.27
CA GLU A 133 -4.05 -19.54 -5.44
C GLU A 133 -4.75 -19.19 -6.76
N GLU A 134 -6.07 -19.31 -6.83
CA GLU A 134 -6.85 -18.95 -8.03
C GLU A 134 -6.72 -17.46 -8.38
N VAL A 135 -6.73 -16.57 -7.37
CA VAL A 135 -6.61 -15.12 -7.60
C VAL A 135 -5.18 -14.66 -7.91
N ILE A 136 -4.16 -15.54 -7.87
CA ILE A 136 -2.81 -15.20 -8.36
C ILE A 136 -2.87 -14.79 -9.82
N SER A 137 -3.71 -15.46 -10.62
CA SER A 137 -3.88 -15.17 -12.05
C SER A 137 -4.31 -13.73 -12.36
N LEU A 138 -4.95 -13.03 -11.42
CA LEU A 138 -5.38 -11.64 -11.59
C LEU A 138 -4.24 -10.63 -11.35
N ALA A 139 -3.23 -11.01 -10.56
CA ALA A 139 -2.09 -10.14 -10.26
C ALA A 139 -0.83 -10.97 -9.95
N PRO A 140 -0.25 -11.69 -10.94
CA PRO A 140 0.78 -12.69 -10.65
C PRO A 140 2.03 -12.08 -10.01
N LEU A 141 2.46 -10.91 -10.48
CA LEU A 141 3.60 -10.14 -9.96
C LEU A 141 3.47 -9.75 -8.47
N HIS A 142 2.24 -9.68 -7.96
CA HIS A 142 1.97 -9.20 -6.61
C HIS A 142 1.56 -10.35 -5.69
N ASN A 143 0.60 -11.17 -6.11
CA ASN A 143 0.06 -12.27 -5.29
C ASN A 143 0.98 -13.50 -5.25
N GLY A 144 1.83 -13.71 -6.26
CA GLY A 144 2.76 -14.86 -6.30
C GLY A 144 3.74 -14.88 -5.13
N PRO A 145 4.56 -13.83 -4.94
CA PRO A 145 5.48 -13.73 -3.80
C PRO A 145 4.78 -13.80 -2.44
N ALA A 146 3.63 -13.12 -2.29
CA ALA A 146 2.85 -13.15 -1.06
C ALA A 146 2.36 -14.57 -0.72
N ASN A 147 1.86 -15.32 -1.70
CA ASN A 147 1.41 -16.69 -1.50
C ASN A 147 2.56 -17.66 -1.13
N GLN A 148 3.77 -17.45 -1.68
CA GLN A 148 4.94 -18.25 -1.30
C GLN A 148 5.31 -18.07 0.17
N ILE A 149 5.29 -16.82 0.65
CA ILE A 149 5.57 -16.50 2.05
C ILE A 149 4.44 -17.01 2.96
N LEU A 150 3.18 -16.88 2.55
CA LEU A 150 2.04 -17.43 3.28
C LEU A 150 2.16 -18.95 3.47
N LYS A 151 2.53 -19.69 2.41
CA LYS A 151 2.80 -21.14 2.51
C LYS A 151 3.98 -21.45 3.43
N ALA A 152 5.03 -20.63 3.39
CA ALA A 152 6.17 -20.78 4.31
C ALA A 152 5.77 -20.52 5.77
N ALA A 153 4.90 -19.54 6.02
CA ALA A 153 4.37 -19.23 7.34
C ALA A 153 3.49 -20.37 7.89
N LEU A 154 2.60 -20.94 7.06
CA LEU A 154 1.79 -22.11 7.43
C LEU A 154 2.65 -23.30 7.89
N ARG A 155 3.79 -23.55 7.22
CA ARG A 155 4.74 -24.60 7.62
C ARG A 155 5.52 -24.24 8.89
N SER A 156 5.93 -22.99 9.03
CA SER A 156 6.83 -22.54 10.11
C SER A 156 6.11 -22.29 11.43
N PHE A 157 4.82 -21.98 11.38
CA PHE A 157 3.98 -21.65 12.53
C PHE A 157 2.68 -22.47 12.50
N PRO A 158 2.75 -23.81 12.66
CA PRO A 158 1.60 -24.69 12.48
C PRO A 158 0.46 -24.48 13.47
N GLN A 159 0.73 -23.82 14.60
CA GLN A 159 -0.27 -23.48 15.62
C GLN A 159 -0.83 -22.06 15.48
N ALA A 160 -0.26 -21.25 14.58
CA ALA A 160 -0.67 -19.86 14.39
C ALA A 160 -1.84 -19.76 13.41
N ARG A 161 -2.78 -18.87 13.72
CA ARG A 161 -3.84 -18.47 12.80
C ARG A 161 -3.28 -17.53 11.75
N ASN A 162 -3.27 -17.98 10.50
CA ASN A 162 -2.88 -17.16 9.37
C ASN A 162 -4.13 -16.45 8.83
N ILE A 163 -4.06 -15.14 8.60
CA ILE A 163 -5.20 -14.32 8.17
C ILE A 163 -4.77 -13.53 6.94
N ALA A 164 -5.56 -13.58 5.87
CA ALA A 164 -5.34 -12.80 4.67
C ALA A 164 -6.14 -11.49 4.73
N PHE A 165 -5.45 -10.37 4.49
CA PHE A 165 -6.00 -9.02 4.40
C PHE A 165 -5.81 -8.50 2.98
N PHE A 166 -6.84 -7.91 2.38
CA PHE A 166 -6.82 -7.59 0.95
C PHE A 166 -6.80 -6.09 0.69
N ASP A 167 -5.86 -5.63 -0.13
CA ASP A 167 -5.81 -4.23 -0.56
C ASP A 167 -7.04 -3.80 -1.36
N SER A 168 -7.75 -4.75 -1.98
CA SER A 168 -8.97 -4.46 -2.72
C SER A 168 -10.21 -4.28 -1.83
N SER A 169 -10.18 -4.73 -0.57
CA SER A 169 -11.39 -4.76 0.28
C SER A 169 -11.95 -3.38 0.62
N PHE A 170 -11.09 -2.38 0.83
CA PHE A 170 -11.54 -1.00 1.12
C PHE A 170 -12.38 -0.40 -0.02
N HIS A 171 -12.22 -0.92 -1.23
CA HIS A 171 -12.88 -0.46 -2.45
C HIS A 171 -14.17 -1.22 -2.78
N ASN A 172 -14.64 -2.09 -1.89
CA ASN A 172 -15.89 -2.82 -2.09
C ASN A 172 -17.11 -1.88 -2.20
N SER A 173 -17.04 -0.69 -1.58
CA SER A 173 -18.07 0.35 -1.61
C SER A 173 -18.11 1.16 -2.91
N LEU A 174 -17.19 0.92 -3.87
CA LEU A 174 -17.25 1.58 -5.17
C LEU A 174 -18.62 1.37 -5.83
N PRO A 175 -19.26 2.42 -6.39
CA PRO A 175 -20.51 2.27 -7.14
C PRO A 175 -20.33 1.37 -8.38
N ASP A 176 -21.38 0.66 -8.80
CA ASP A 176 -21.31 -0.28 -9.93
C ASP A 176 -20.84 0.38 -11.24
N PHE A 177 -21.27 1.62 -11.51
CA PHE A 177 -20.84 2.36 -12.70
C PHE A 177 -19.37 2.82 -12.64
N ILE A 178 -18.75 2.82 -11.45
CA ILE A 178 -17.31 3.06 -11.27
C ILE A 178 -16.53 1.74 -11.41
N LYS A 179 -17.12 0.62 -10.97
CA LYS A 179 -16.53 -0.72 -11.10
C LYS A 179 -16.52 -1.22 -12.55
N ALA A 180 -17.55 -0.91 -13.33
CA ALA A 180 -17.74 -1.48 -14.66
C ALA A 180 -16.82 -0.84 -15.71
N TYR A 181 -16.25 -1.69 -16.59
CA TYR A 181 -15.65 -1.25 -17.85
C TYR A 181 -16.69 -1.30 -18.97
N PRO A 182 -16.65 -0.39 -19.97
CA PRO A 182 -17.58 -0.36 -21.10
C PRO A 182 -17.30 -1.47 -22.13
N ILE A 183 -17.34 -2.72 -21.68
CA ILE A 183 -17.17 -3.94 -22.49
C ILE A 183 -18.41 -4.83 -22.37
N ASN A 184 -18.41 -5.99 -23.02
CA ASN A 184 -19.48 -6.96 -22.87
C ASN A 184 -19.61 -7.40 -21.40
N GLN A 185 -20.71 -7.01 -20.73
CA GLN A 185 -20.90 -7.24 -19.30
C GLN A 185 -21.03 -8.72 -18.93
N LYS A 186 -21.49 -9.58 -19.85
CA LYS A 186 -21.51 -11.03 -19.63
C LYS A 186 -20.09 -11.58 -19.52
N ILE A 187 -19.23 -11.22 -20.47
CA ILE A 187 -17.81 -11.61 -20.45
C ILE A 187 -17.12 -11.02 -19.22
N ALA A 188 -17.38 -9.75 -18.90
CA ALA A 188 -16.81 -9.08 -17.74
C ALA A 188 -17.15 -9.82 -16.45
N LYS A 189 -18.42 -10.22 -16.25
CA LYS A 189 -18.85 -10.98 -15.07
C LYS A 189 -18.23 -12.37 -15.02
N GLU A 190 -18.28 -13.12 -16.13
CA GLU A 190 -17.72 -14.48 -16.20
C GLU A 190 -16.21 -14.51 -15.92
N ARG A 191 -15.48 -13.48 -16.37
CA ARG A 191 -14.03 -13.36 -16.20
C ARG A 191 -13.61 -12.44 -15.06
N LYS A 192 -14.57 -11.95 -14.27
CA LYS A 192 -14.33 -11.05 -13.13
C LYS A 192 -13.56 -9.77 -13.48
N LEU A 193 -13.80 -9.22 -14.68
CA LEU A 193 -13.15 -8.03 -15.23
C LEU A 193 -13.91 -6.78 -14.79
N ARG A 194 -13.38 -6.09 -13.78
CA ARG A 194 -13.90 -4.83 -13.23
C ARG A 194 -12.78 -4.07 -12.55
N LYS A 195 -13.02 -2.80 -12.24
CA LYS A 195 -12.17 -2.06 -11.31
C LYS A 195 -12.31 -2.68 -9.92
N TYR A 196 -11.17 -3.02 -9.32
CA TYR A 196 -11.04 -3.48 -7.95
C TYR A 196 -10.46 -2.38 -7.07
N GLY A 197 -9.40 -1.69 -7.51
CA GLY A 197 -8.67 -0.74 -6.67
C GLY A 197 -7.74 -1.43 -5.66
N PHE A 198 -6.71 -0.70 -5.21
CA PHE A 198 -5.66 -1.21 -4.33
C PHE A 198 -5.12 -0.10 -3.41
N HIS A 199 -4.15 -0.46 -2.57
CA HIS A 199 -3.72 0.32 -1.40
C HIS A 199 -4.86 0.53 -0.38
N GLY A 200 -5.83 -0.37 -0.34
CA GLY A 200 -6.98 -0.28 0.57
C GLY A 200 -6.60 -0.29 2.04
N LEU A 201 -5.58 -1.07 2.43
CA LEU A 201 -5.07 -1.04 3.81
C LEU A 201 -4.51 0.34 4.15
N SER A 202 -3.81 0.97 3.22
CA SER A 202 -3.31 2.34 3.39
C SER A 202 -4.45 3.35 3.50
N TYR A 203 -5.46 3.25 2.65
CA TYR A 203 -6.61 4.17 2.68
C TYR A 203 -7.45 3.99 3.95
N HIS A 204 -7.63 2.76 4.43
CA HIS A 204 -8.31 2.50 5.70
C HIS A 204 -7.55 3.14 6.88
N TRP A 205 -6.23 2.95 6.93
CA TRP A 205 -5.35 3.60 7.89
C TRP A 205 -5.45 5.14 7.83
N ILE A 206 -5.45 5.72 6.63
CA ILE A 206 -5.59 7.16 6.41
C ILE A 206 -6.92 7.65 6.96
N VAL A 207 -8.04 7.01 6.63
CA VAL A 207 -9.39 7.41 7.10
C VAL A 207 -9.45 7.42 8.63
N LYS A 208 -9.01 6.33 9.28
CA LYS A 208 -9.01 6.18 10.73
C LYS A 208 -8.22 7.31 11.41
N ASN A 209 -7.00 7.57 10.94
CA ASN A 209 -6.10 8.53 11.58
C ASN A 209 -6.46 9.99 11.25
N VAL A 210 -6.91 10.28 10.03
CA VAL A 210 -7.35 11.62 9.63
C VAL A 210 -8.66 12.00 10.32
N ALA A 211 -9.61 11.06 10.45
CA ALA A 211 -10.84 11.29 11.23
C ALA A 211 -10.51 11.68 12.68
N ARG A 212 -9.58 10.94 13.32
CA ARG A 212 -9.10 11.24 14.67
C ARG A 212 -8.44 12.61 14.76
N PHE A 213 -7.57 12.96 13.79
CA PHE A 213 -6.90 14.26 13.73
C PHE A 213 -7.91 15.41 13.59
N LEU A 214 -8.90 15.25 12.71
CA LEU A 214 -9.96 16.24 12.48
C LEU A 214 -11.03 16.26 13.59
N LYS A 215 -10.97 15.32 14.55
CA LYS A 215 -11.97 15.11 15.60
C LYS A 215 -13.38 14.91 15.02
N LYS A 216 -13.46 14.18 13.92
CA LYS A 216 -14.72 13.82 13.23
C LYS A 216 -14.95 12.31 13.31
N ASN A 217 -16.21 11.92 13.17
CA ASN A 217 -16.54 10.50 12.98
C ASN A 217 -15.97 10.02 11.63
N GLN A 218 -15.34 8.85 11.61
CA GLN A 218 -14.75 8.28 10.40
C GLN A 218 -15.78 8.12 9.26
N ASN A 219 -17.04 7.79 9.59
CA ASN A 219 -18.12 7.60 8.63
C ASN A 219 -18.71 8.93 8.12
N ALA A 220 -18.12 10.06 8.50
CA ALA A 220 -18.56 11.40 8.12
C ALA A 220 -17.48 12.21 7.40
N ILE A 221 -16.27 11.67 7.23
CA ILE A 221 -15.21 12.40 6.53
C ILE A 221 -15.28 12.18 5.02
N SER A 222 -15.03 13.23 4.26
CA SER A 222 -14.83 13.15 2.81
C SER A 222 -13.48 13.73 2.45
N ILE A 223 -12.58 12.92 1.91
CA ILE A 223 -11.18 13.29 1.66
C ILE A 223 -10.71 12.82 0.29
N ILE A 224 -9.69 13.49 -0.25
CA ILE A 224 -8.92 12.99 -1.40
C ILE A 224 -7.56 12.54 -0.87
N ALA A 225 -7.30 11.25 -0.92
CA ALA A 225 -6.06 10.66 -0.42
C ALA A 225 -5.13 10.27 -1.58
N LEU A 226 -3.89 10.77 -1.54
CA LEU A 226 -2.83 10.52 -2.49
C LEU A 226 -1.81 9.60 -1.82
N HIS A 227 -1.83 8.31 -2.16
CA HIS A 227 -0.79 7.37 -1.75
C HIS A 227 0.29 7.35 -2.85
N LEU A 228 1.39 8.07 -2.64
CA LEU A 228 2.44 8.27 -3.63
C LEU A 228 3.70 7.51 -3.19
N GLY A 229 4.09 6.49 -3.95
CA GLY A 229 5.27 5.67 -3.71
C GLY A 229 5.77 5.03 -5.00
N SER A 230 6.52 3.92 -4.90
CA SER A 230 6.95 3.15 -6.08
C SER A 230 5.77 2.62 -6.89
N GLY A 231 4.68 2.24 -6.21
CA GLY A 231 3.32 2.24 -6.74
C GLY A 231 2.57 3.46 -6.20
N ALA A 232 1.83 4.15 -7.07
CA ALA A 232 1.09 5.34 -6.70
C ALA A 232 -0.39 5.21 -7.05
N SER A 233 -1.27 5.68 -6.17
CA SER A 233 -2.70 5.76 -6.43
C SER A 233 -3.36 6.92 -5.70
N MET A 234 -4.55 7.28 -6.17
CA MET A 234 -5.41 8.26 -5.52
C MET A 234 -6.78 7.67 -5.25
N CYS A 235 -7.39 8.04 -4.13
CA CYS A 235 -8.73 7.61 -3.75
C CYS A 235 -9.60 8.82 -3.37
N ALA A 236 -10.78 8.90 -3.96
CA ALA A 236 -11.86 9.77 -3.51
C ALA A 236 -12.63 9.01 -2.42
N ILE A 237 -12.64 9.55 -1.21
CA ILE A 237 -13.32 8.95 -0.06
C ILE A 237 -14.49 9.85 0.31
N LYS A 238 -15.68 9.26 0.43
CA LYS A 238 -16.92 9.95 0.77
C LYS A 238 -17.56 9.25 1.95
N ASN A 239 -17.83 10.00 3.03
CA ASN A 239 -18.40 9.46 4.26
C ASN A 239 -17.59 8.26 4.82
N GLY A 240 -16.27 8.34 4.76
CA GLY A 240 -15.35 7.29 5.22
C GLY A 240 -15.15 6.11 4.27
N GLU A 241 -15.92 6.02 3.18
CA GLU A 241 -15.88 4.91 2.23
C GLU A 241 -15.25 5.29 0.89
N SER A 242 -14.61 4.32 0.22
CA SER A 242 -14.09 4.54 -1.13
C SER A 242 -15.22 4.79 -2.14
N TYR A 243 -15.18 5.95 -2.79
CA TYR A 243 -16.14 6.33 -3.82
C TYR A 243 -15.57 6.19 -5.24
N ASP A 244 -14.27 6.48 -5.40
CA ASP A 244 -13.49 6.17 -6.61
C ASP A 244 -12.01 5.99 -6.27
N THR A 245 -11.28 5.27 -7.11
CA THR A 245 -9.84 5.03 -6.97
C THR A 245 -9.16 4.93 -8.33
N SER A 246 -7.90 5.34 -8.41
CA SER A 246 -7.21 5.51 -9.69
C SER A 246 -6.80 4.18 -10.30
N MET A 247 -6.53 3.18 -9.45
CA MET A 247 -6.21 1.84 -9.91
C MET A 247 -7.46 1.05 -10.32
N GLY A 248 -7.26 0.11 -11.23
CA GLY A 248 -8.31 -0.54 -11.99
C GLY A 248 -8.48 -2.01 -11.65
N LEU A 249 -8.56 -2.83 -12.70
CA LEU A 249 -8.48 -4.29 -12.63
C LEU A 249 -7.20 -4.76 -11.93
N THR A 250 -6.08 -4.14 -12.27
CA THR A 250 -4.79 -4.40 -11.65
C THR A 250 -4.20 -3.11 -11.12
N PRO A 251 -3.14 -3.18 -10.30
CA PRO A 251 -2.48 -1.98 -9.81
C PRO A 251 -1.79 -1.13 -10.91
N LEU A 252 -1.85 -1.53 -12.19
CA LEU A 252 -1.21 -0.84 -13.33
C LEU A 252 -1.95 0.42 -13.77
N GLU A 253 -3.29 0.37 -13.78
CA GLU A 253 -4.11 1.53 -14.18
C GLU A 253 -3.91 2.68 -13.18
N GLY A 254 -4.02 3.91 -13.67
CA GLY A 254 -3.96 5.11 -12.86
C GLY A 254 -2.67 5.88 -13.05
N LEU A 255 -2.01 6.17 -11.92
CA LEU A 255 -0.79 6.96 -11.92
C LEU A 255 0.42 6.14 -12.40
N PRO A 256 1.39 6.77 -13.10
CA PRO A 256 2.68 6.13 -13.33
C PRO A 256 3.40 5.88 -12.01
N GLY A 257 4.28 4.90 -12.00
CA GLY A 257 5.11 4.55 -10.84
C GLY A 257 6.57 4.39 -11.21
N GLY A 258 7.35 3.81 -10.29
CA GLY A 258 8.80 3.61 -10.48
C GLY A 258 9.13 2.81 -11.75
N SER A 259 8.41 1.71 -11.99
CA SER A 259 8.59 0.82 -13.16
C SER A 259 7.33 0.63 -14.00
N ARG A 260 6.24 1.33 -13.66
CA ARG A 260 4.90 1.07 -14.21
C ARG A 260 4.40 2.24 -15.02
N SER A 261 3.74 1.95 -16.14
CA SER A 261 3.29 2.99 -17.08
C SER A 261 2.20 3.89 -16.52
N GLY A 262 1.35 3.37 -15.62
CA GLY A 262 0.05 4.00 -15.36
C GLY A 262 -0.92 3.79 -16.54
N THR A 263 -2.01 4.55 -16.55
CA THR A 263 -2.99 4.53 -17.65
C THR A 263 -2.38 5.01 -18.97
N MET A 264 -2.56 4.21 -20.01
CA MET A 264 -2.23 4.53 -21.40
C MET A 264 -3.35 4.03 -22.34
N ASP A 265 -3.24 4.36 -23.62
CA ASP A 265 -4.09 3.77 -24.65
C ASP A 265 -3.89 2.23 -24.66
N PRO A 266 -4.95 1.42 -24.51
CA PRO A 266 -4.83 -0.04 -24.53
C PRO A 266 -4.23 -0.61 -25.83
N SER A 267 -4.35 0.09 -26.96
CA SER A 267 -3.79 -0.33 -28.25
C SER A 267 -2.29 -0.07 -28.36
N LEU A 268 -1.73 0.85 -27.56
CA LEU A 268 -0.33 1.27 -27.64
C LEU A 268 0.63 0.08 -27.51
N VAL A 269 0.34 -0.87 -26.63
CA VAL A 269 1.23 -2.01 -26.38
C VAL A 269 1.39 -2.92 -27.61
N PHE A 270 0.37 -2.97 -28.47
CA PHE A 270 0.40 -3.72 -29.74
C PHE A 270 1.19 -3.01 -30.84
N HIS A 271 1.44 -1.71 -30.68
CA HIS A 271 2.36 -0.95 -31.52
C HIS A 271 3.79 -0.95 -30.95
N TYR A 272 3.92 -1.00 -29.63
CA TYR A 272 5.20 -1.02 -28.95
C TYR A 272 5.94 -2.35 -29.13
N SER A 273 5.21 -3.47 -29.10
CA SER A 273 5.76 -4.79 -29.34
C SER A 273 5.00 -5.50 -30.45
N SER A 274 5.72 -6.23 -31.30
CA SER A 274 5.12 -7.10 -32.33
C SER A 274 4.55 -8.40 -31.74
N ARG A 275 4.80 -8.69 -30.47
CA ARG A 275 4.39 -9.93 -29.78
C ARG A 275 3.89 -9.67 -28.34
N PRO A 276 2.92 -8.77 -28.14
CA PRO A 276 2.48 -8.35 -26.80
C PRO A 276 1.78 -9.47 -26.02
N ALA A 277 1.24 -10.48 -26.70
CA ALA A 277 0.52 -11.60 -26.11
C ALA A 277 1.40 -12.85 -25.88
N ASP A 278 2.68 -12.82 -26.29
CA ASP A 278 3.63 -13.89 -25.96
C ASP A 278 3.89 -13.91 -24.45
N ASN A 279 4.29 -15.06 -23.90
CA ASN A 279 4.54 -15.19 -22.47
C ASN A 279 6.02 -14.99 -22.14
N ASP A 280 6.29 -14.05 -21.23
CA ASP A 280 7.57 -13.88 -20.58
C ASP A 280 7.63 -14.68 -19.28
N LYS A 281 8.73 -15.38 -19.05
CA LYS A 281 9.04 -15.97 -17.75
C LYS A 281 9.76 -14.92 -16.89
N VAL A 282 9.04 -14.35 -15.93
CA VAL A 282 9.59 -13.38 -14.98
C VAL A 282 9.64 -14.03 -13.60
N SER A 283 10.86 -14.36 -13.14
CA SER A 283 11.06 -15.04 -11.87
C SER A 283 10.27 -16.36 -11.78
N SER A 284 9.33 -16.47 -10.84
CA SER A 284 8.49 -17.65 -10.59
C SER A 284 7.07 -17.54 -11.16
N VAL A 285 6.78 -16.51 -11.95
CA VAL A 285 5.47 -16.27 -12.56
C VAL A 285 5.56 -16.10 -14.08
N GLU A 286 4.49 -16.47 -14.76
CA GLU A 286 4.33 -16.27 -16.21
C GLU A 286 3.43 -15.06 -16.44
N LEU A 287 3.85 -14.16 -17.33
CA LEU A 287 3.16 -12.92 -17.66
C LEU A 287 3.10 -12.78 -19.16
N SER A 288 2.08 -12.08 -19.68
CA SER A 288 2.18 -11.61 -21.05
C SER A 288 3.34 -10.62 -21.19
N HIS A 289 3.94 -10.57 -22.36
CA HIS A 289 5.02 -9.64 -22.68
C HIS A 289 4.56 -8.18 -22.53
N ALA A 290 3.27 -7.91 -22.82
CA ALA A 290 2.63 -6.65 -22.50
C ALA A 290 2.70 -6.31 -21.01
N GLU A 291 2.32 -7.24 -20.12
CA GLU A 291 2.37 -7.01 -18.67
C GLU A 291 3.81 -6.79 -18.18
N SER A 292 4.77 -7.52 -18.74
CA SER A 292 6.20 -7.37 -18.47
C SER A 292 6.69 -5.95 -18.81
N ILE A 293 6.42 -5.48 -20.04
CA ILE A 293 6.75 -4.11 -20.48
C ILE A 293 6.11 -3.09 -19.55
N LEU A 294 4.80 -3.19 -19.33
CA LEU A 294 4.00 -2.15 -18.69
C LEU A 294 4.22 -2.08 -17.17
N ASN A 295 4.61 -3.18 -16.50
CA ASN A 295 4.82 -3.19 -15.05
C ASN A 295 6.29 -3.13 -14.61
N LEU A 296 7.23 -3.60 -15.44
CA LEU A 296 8.62 -3.78 -15.03
C LEU A 296 9.60 -2.88 -15.80
N SER A 297 9.24 -2.50 -17.03
CA SER A 297 10.12 -1.78 -17.97
C SER A 297 9.52 -0.45 -18.43
N SER A 298 8.60 0.12 -17.66
CA SER A 298 7.93 1.39 -17.95
C SER A 298 8.14 2.41 -16.82
N GLY A 299 7.36 3.48 -16.78
CA GLY A 299 7.34 4.44 -15.67
C GLY A 299 8.62 5.26 -15.59
N PHE A 300 8.94 5.74 -14.39
CA PHE A 300 10.06 6.65 -14.15
C PHE A 300 11.41 6.07 -14.58
N LYS A 301 11.61 4.76 -14.36
CA LYS A 301 12.82 4.04 -14.77
C LYS A 301 13.03 4.07 -16.28
N ALA A 302 11.97 3.92 -17.07
CA ALA A 302 12.07 3.95 -18.53
C ALA A 302 12.37 5.35 -19.06
N LEU A 303 11.93 6.39 -18.36
CA LEU A 303 12.17 7.78 -18.75
C LEU A 303 13.55 8.28 -18.32
N THR A 304 13.96 7.98 -17.09
CA THR A 304 15.08 8.65 -16.41
C THR A 304 16.24 7.71 -16.07
N GLY A 305 16.08 6.41 -16.28
CA GLY A 305 17.04 5.38 -15.86
C GLY A 305 16.94 4.96 -14.39
N THR A 306 16.26 5.71 -13.53
CA THR A 306 16.04 5.37 -12.10
C THR A 306 14.56 5.27 -11.76
N SER A 307 14.22 4.40 -10.81
CA SER A 307 12.86 4.31 -10.25
C SER A 307 12.66 5.17 -8.99
N ASP A 308 13.73 5.76 -8.45
CA ASP A 308 13.67 6.60 -7.25
C ASP A 308 13.27 8.02 -7.63
N PHE A 309 12.03 8.38 -7.28
CA PHE A 309 11.49 9.71 -7.56
C PHE A 309 12.23 10.83 -6.81
N SER A 310 12.87 10.52 -5.69
CA SER A 310 13.66 11.48 -4.92
C SER A 310 14.93 11.87 -5.69
N GLU A 311 15.57 10.90 -6.36
CA GLU A 311 16.72 11.15 -7.24
C GLU A 311 16.30 12.00 -8.45
N ILE A 312 15.13 11.70 -9.04
CA ILE A 312 14.59 12.45 -10.18
C ILE A 312 14.31 13.91 -9.79
N LEU A 313 13.68 14.15 -8.64
CA LEU A 313 13.42 15.50 -8.13
C LEU A 313 14.68 16.29 -7.78
N ALA A 314 15.76 15.61 -7.38
CA ALA A 314 17.03 16.22 -7.03
C ALA A 314 17.89 16.55 -8.26
N THR A 315 17.54 16.01 -9.43
CA THR A 315 18.26 16.25 -10.68
C THR A 315 17.93 17.65 -11.21
N ASP A 316 18.94 18.34 -11.76
CA ASP A 316 18.75 19.65 -12.37
C ASP A 316 17.72 19.54 -13.53
N PRO A 317 16.67 20.40 -13.56
CA PRO A 317 15.69 20.42 -14.63
C PRO A 317 16.27 20.65 -16.03
N ALA A 318 17.57 21.00 -16.16
CA ALA A 318 18.27 21.02 -17.44
C ALA A 318 18.33 19.66 -18.19
N THR A 319 17.99 18.55 -17.53
CA THR A 319 17.80 17.25 -18.20
C THR A 319 16.35 17.10 -18.67
N SER A 320 16.14 16.99 -19.99
CA SER A 320 14.80 16.91 -20.58
C SER A 320 13.97 15.72 -20.07
N GLU A 321 14.60 14.61 -19.68
CA GLU A 321 13.89 13.41 -19.21
C GLU A 321 13.33 13.54 -17.79
N SER A 322 14.07 14.17 -16.86
CA SER A 322 13.62 14.36 -15.47
C SER A 322 12.43 15.32 -15.42
N GLU A 323 12.51 16.42 -16.15
CA GLU A 323 11.39 17.37 -16.29
C GLU A 323 10.16 16.69 -16.89
N LEU A 324 10.34 15.86 -17.92
CA LEU A 324 9.26 15.08 -18.52
C LEU A 324 8.60 14.13 -17.51
N ALA A 325 9.39 13.38 -16.73
CA ALA A 325 8.87 12.44 -15.75
C ALA A 325 8.08 13.14 -14.63
N ILE A 326 8.60 14.25 -14.10
CA ILE A 326 7.94 15.05 -13.07
C ILE A 326 6.64 15.67 -13.62
N SER A 327 6.69 16.25 -14.82
CA SER A 327 5.53 16.88 -15.46
C SER A 327 4.43 15.88 -15.77
N LEU A 328 4.78 14.69 -16.28
CA LEU A 328 3.83 13.61 -16.52
C LEU A 328 3.17 13.15 -15.21
N PHE A 329 3.94 12.97 -14.14
CA PHE A 329 3.37 12.53 -12.88
C PHE A 329 2.43 13.58 -12.27
N LEU A 330 2.83 14.85 -12.29
CA LEU A 330 2.02 15.98 -11.84
C LEU A 330 0.72 16.08 -12.66
N ASP A 331 0.79 16.05 -13.99
CA ASP A 331 -0.38 16.12 -14.86
C ASP A 331 -1.40 15.02 -14.54
N ARG A 332 -0.94 13.76 -14.41
CA ARG A 332 -1.83 12.64 -14.07
C ARG A 332 -2.46 12.80 -12.70
N ILE A 333 -1.70 13.27 -11.71
CA ILE A 333 -2.24 13.59 -10.36
C ILE A 333 -3.33 14.65 -10.46
N LEU A 334 -3.09 15.76 -11.17
CA LEU A 334 -4.06 16.85 -11.31
C LEU A 334 -5.32 16.40 -12.04
N GLY A 335 -5.20 15.54 -13.07
CA GLY A 335 -6.33 14.95 -13.77
C GLY A 335 -7.24 14.10 -12.87
N PHE A 336 -6.66 13.19 -12.07
CA PHE A 336 -7.42 12.41 -11.08
C PHE A 336 -7.99 13.32 -9.99
N PHE A 337 -7.21 14.28 -9.50
CA PHE A 337 -7.65 15.20 -8.47
C PHE A 337 -8.90 15.97 -8.92
N GLY A 338 -8.88 16.59 -10.11
CA GLY A 338 -10.01 17.35 -10.63
C GLY A 338 -11.28 16.50 -10.76
N SER A 339 -11.14 15.27 -11.27
CA SER A 339 -12.24 14.30 -11.33
C SER A 339 -12.81 13.99 -9.95
N TYR A 340 -11.95 13.73 -8.97
CA TYR A 340 -12.36 13.36 -7.60
C TYR A 340 -12.96 14.53 -6.84
N TRP A 341 -12.39 15.72 -7.02
CA TRP A 341 -12.91 16.97 -6.48
C TRP A 341 -14.37 17.17 -6.91
N LEU A 342 -14.66 17.06 -8.22
CA LEU A 342 -16.01 17.17 -8.75
C LEU A 342 -16.94 16.06 -8.24
N LYS A 343 -16.46 14.81 -8.16
CA LYS A 343 -17.23 13.67 -7.64
C LYS A 343 -17.63 13.84 -6.17
N LEU A 344 -16.79 14.52 -5.38
CA LEU A 344 -17.08 14.84 -3.99
C LEU A 344 -17.92 16.12 -3.82
N GLY A 345 -18.31 16.78 -4.90
CA GLY A 345 -19.22 17.94 -4.90
C GLY A 345 -18.56 19.26 -5.31
N GLY A 346 -17.24 19.29 -5.50
CA GLY A 346 -16.51 20.40 -6.11
C GLY A 346 -16.49 21.71 -5.34
N GLY A 347 -17.11 21.78 -4.17
CA GLY A 347 -17.33 22.99 -3.39
C GLY A 347 -16.54 23.03 -2.08
N ARG A 348 -16.34 24.26 -1.58
CA ARG A 348 -15.77 24.52 -0.25
C ARG A 348 -16.60 23.81 0.82
N GLY A 349 -15.95 23.02 1.66
CA GLY A 349 -16.59 22.29 2.76
C GLY A 349 -17.16 20.92 2.37
N CYS A 350 -17.11 20.52 1.10
CA CYS A 350 -17.45 19.16 0.67
C CYS A 350 -16.30 18.17 0.86
N VAL A 351 -15.06 18.67 0.76
CA VAL A 351 -13.83 17.90 1.00
C VAL A 351 -13.17 18.42 2.27
N ASP A 352 -13.10 17.57 3.29
CA ASP A 352 -12.50 17.89 4.57
C ASP A 352 -10.98 18.06 4.48
N ALA A 353 -10.32 17.18 3.71
CA ALA A 353 -8.87 17.19 3.58
C ALA A 353 -8.38 16.61 2.25
N VAL A 354 -7.23 17.13 1.80
CA VAL A 354 -6.32 16.46 0.86
C VAL A 354 -5.19 15.86 1.67
N VAL A 355 -4.95 14.56 1.49
CA VAL A 355 -4.02 13.81 2.32
C VAL A 355 -2.91 13.23 1.46
N PHE A 356 -1.67 13.62 1.75
CA PHE A 356 -0.47 13.03 1.15
C PHE A 356 0.04 11.88 2.03
N ALA A 357 0.32 10.75 1.40
CA ALA A 357 0.73 9.52 2.05
C ALA A 357 1.67 8.72 1.14
N GLY A 358 2.27 7.65 1.66
CA GLY A 358 3.24 6.84 0.92
C GLY A 358 4.61 7.52 0.85
N GLY A 359 5.65 6.77 0.46
CA GLY A 359 7.04 7.23 0.57
C GLY A 359 7.33 8.60 -0.09
N ILE A 360 6.78 8.86 -1.28
CA ILE A 360 6.92 10.15 -1.98
C ILE A 360 6.05 11.21 -1.30
N GLY A 361 4.79 10.88 -0.99
CA GLY A 361 3.84 11.83 -0.42
C GLY A 361 4.23 12.30 0.99
N GLU A 362 4.85 11.42 1.78
CA GLU A 362 5.34 11.70 3.13
C GLU A 362 6.65 12.49 3.11
N SER A 363 7.61 12.09 2.27
CA SER A 363 9.00 12.57 2.35
C SER A 363 9.37 13.70 1.38
N SER A 364 8.50 14.09 0.45
CA SER A 364 8.82 15.12 -0.56
C SER A 364 8.01 16.42 -0.40
N PRO A 365 8.47 17.36 0.45
CA PRO A 365 7.88 18.70 0.57
C PRO A 365 7.78 19.44 -0.76
N ILE A 366 8.83 19.36 -1.58
CA ILE A 366 8.90 20.04 -2.88
C ILE A 366 7.78 19.54 -3.81
N PHE A 367 7.58 18.23 -3.90
CA PHE A 367 6.56 17.69 -4.78
C PHE A 367 5.14 17.98 -4.29
N ARG A 368 4.92 18.00 -2.96
CA ARG A 368 3.65 18.48 -2.39
C ARG A 368 3.37 19.93 -2.78
N GLU A 369 4.37 20.81 -2.74
CA GLU A 369 4.24 22.20 -3.20
C GLU A 369 3.86 22.29 -4.67
N MET A 370 4.51 21.48 -5.53
CA MET A 370 4.18 21.43 -6.96
C MET A 370 2.73 20.98 -7.21
N ILE A 371 2.27 19.95 -6.51
CA ILE A 371 0.89 19.46 -6.61
C ILE A 371 -0.08 20.56 -6.15
N VAL A 372 0.12 21.12 -4.97
CA VAL A 372 -0.78 22.15 -4.41
C VAL A 372 -0.85 23.38 -5.32
N LYS A 373 0.29 23.84 -5.85
CA LYS A 373 0.35 24.93 -6.83
C LYS A 373 -0.43 24.61 -8.11
N GLY A 374 -0.34 23.37 -8.60
CA GLY A 374 -1.14 22.92 -9.75
C GLY A 374 -2.66 22.97 -9.51
N LEU A 375 -3.10 22.99 -8.25
CA LEU A 375 -4.50 23.08 -7.86
C LEU A 375 -5.02 24.51 -7.70
N ASP A 376 -4.16 25.53 -7.84
CA ASP A 376 -4.52 26.95 -7.67
C ASP A 376 -5.70 27.36 -8.58
N GLY A 377 -5.80 26.77 -9.78
CA GLY A 377 -6.87 27.05 -10.74
C GLY A 377 -8.27 26.60 -10.32
N LEU A 378 -8.41 25.75 -9.28
CA LEU A 378 -9.73 25.25 -8.86
C LEU A 378 -10.56 26.28 -8.08
N ASN A 379 -10.03 27.46 -7.72
CA ASN A 379 -10.70 28.50 -6.92
C ASN A 379 -11.45 27.98 -5.65
N GLY A 380 -11.16 26.73 -5.24
CA GLY A 380 -12.07 25.88 -4.48
C GLY A 380 -11.85 25.89 -2.97
N GLY A 381 -10.96 26.74 -2.47
CA GLY A 381 -10.73 26.90 -1.04
C GLY A 381 -9.73 25.91 -0.45
N PHE A 382 -8.60 25.69 -1.11
CA PHE A 382 -7.41 25.19 -0.43
C PHE A 382 -6.78 26.35 0.34
N ASP A 383 -6.39 26.06 1.57
CA ASP A 383 -5.39 26.88 2.24
C ASP A 383 -4.07 26.57 1.57
N GLY A 384 -3.40 27.61 1.05
CA GLY A 384 -2.09 27.44 0.45
C GLY A 384 -1.17 26.65 1.38
N ILE A 385 -0.21 25.95 0.79
CA ILE A 385 0.77 25.20 1.56
C ILE A 385 1.62 26.17 2.40
N ASP A 386 1.79 25.89 3.70
CA ASP A 386 2.69 26.63 4.59
C ASP A 386 4.11 26.07 4.38
N PRO A 387 5.06 26.84 3.82
CA PRO A 387 6.38 26.31 3.48
C PRO A 387 7.19 25.84 4.70
N LYS A 388 6.93 26.38 5.89
CA LYS A 388 7.61 25.94 7.12
C LYS A 388 7.03 24.62 7.59
N LYS A 389 5.71 24.54 7.77
CA LYS A 389 5.03 23.30 8.18
C LYS A 389 5.25 22.17 7.19
N ASN A 390 5.31 22.48 5.90
CA ASN A 390 5.54 21.48 4.86
C ASN A 390 6.94 20.86 4.93
N LYS A 391 7.96 21.60 5.38
CA LYS A 391 9.33 21.11 5.56
C LYS A 391 9.56 20.46 6.91
N GLU A 392 8.80 20.85 7.92
CA GLU A 392 8.88 20.29 9.26
C GLU A 392 8.22 18.91 9.30
N GLU A 393 9.03 17.86 9.14
CA GLU A 393 8.57 16.50 9.44
C GLU A 393 8.54 16.29 10.95
N ASP A 394 7.34 16.21 11.54
CA ASP A 394 7.20 15.73 12.92
C ASP A 394 7.29 14.20 12.93
N GLY A 395 8.48 13.70 13.21
CA GLY A 395 8.80 12.27 13.31
C GLY A 395 7.83 11.45 14.18
N ARG A 396 7.17 12.10 15.16
CA ARG A 396 6.33 11.44 16.17
C ARG A 396 4.85 11.42 15.83
N LYS A 397 4.39 12.27 14.90
CA LYS A 397 2.97 12.37 14.55
C LYS A 397 2.62 11.47 13.36
N VAL A 398 1.53 10.73 13.50
CA VAL A 398 0.95 9.96 12.38
C VAL A 398 0.31 10.89 11.35
N VAL A 399 -0.37 11.95 11.79
CA VAL A 399 -1.00 12.95 10.92
C VAL A 399 -0.58 14.36 11.35
N TYR A 400 -0.24 15.20 10.38
CA TYR A 400 0.09 16.61 10.63
C TYR A 400 -0.36 17.51 9.48
N SER A 401 -0.61 18.79 9.81
CA SER A 401 -1.07 19.82 8.86
C SER A 401 0.12 20.45 8.16
N ILE A 402 0.05 20.62 6.85
CA ILE A 402 1.05 21.29 6.02
C ILE A 402 0.54 22.58 5.35
N GLY A 403 -0.72 22.94 5.59
CA GLY A 403 -1.32 24.22 5.17
C GLY A 403 -1.87 25.00 6.37
N ASP A 404 -2.47 26.16 6.06
CA ASP A 404 -3.20 26.97 7.04
C ASP A 404 -4.45 26.25 7.57
N GLU A 405 -4.99 26.76 8.68
CA GLU A 405 -5.97 26.04 9.51
C GLU A 405 -7.39 26.63 9.47
N ILE A 406 -7.63 27.74 8.74
CA ILE A 406 -8.83 28.57 8.94
C ILE A 406 -9.88 28.36 7.83
N GLY A 407 -10.86 27.50 8.14
CA GLY A 407 -12.20 27.51 7.51
C GLY A 407 -12.30 26.92 6.08
N ARG A 408 -11.39 26.01 5.71
CA ARG A 408 -11.22 25.46 4.34
C ARG A 408 -10.77 23.99 4.35
N THR A 409 -10.63 23.39 3.16
CA THR A 409 -10.12 22.01 3.00
C THR A 409 -8.69 21.92 3.53
N ARG A 410 -8.44 21.00 4.46
CA ARG A 410 -7.13 20.85 5.12
C ARG A 410 -6.11 20.17 4.21
N LEU A 411 -4.86 20.62 4.24
CA LEU A 411 -3.74 19.91 3.62
C LEU A 411 -2.99 19.12 4.70
N LEU A 412 -2.99 17.80 4.59
CA LEU A 412 -2.44 16.91 5.61
C LEU A 412 -1.39 15.97 5.00
N VAL A 413 -0.41 15.60 5.80
CA VAL A 413 0.41 14.40 5.58
C VAL A 413 -0.04 13.33 6.58
N CYS A 414 -0.19 12.10 6.11
CA CYS A 414 -0.50 10.93 6.94
C CYS A 414 0.56 9.85 6.70
N LYS A 415 1.34 9.54 7.73
CA LYS A 415 2.32 8.43 7.73
C LYS A 415 1.60 7.11 7.74
N THR A 416 1.81 6.29 6.73
CA THR A 416 1.09 5.02 6.55
C THR A 416 1.77 3.88 7.28
N ASN A 417 0.97 3.00 7.90
CA ASN A 417 1.46 1.76 8.51
C ASN A 417 0.49 0.61 8.25
N GLU A 418 0.57 0.05 7.04
CA GLU A 418 -0.27 -1.07 6.60
C GLU A 418 -0.11 -2.31 7.49
N GLU A 419 1.10 -2.53 8.02
CA GLU A 419 1.36 -3.66 8.93
C GLU A 419 0.59 -3.51 10.24
N LEU A 420 0.58 -2.31 10.82
CA LEU A 420 -0.19 -2.01 12.03
C LEU A 420 -1.70 -1.97 11.75
N GLU A 421 -2.12 -1.54 10.57
CA GLU A 421 -3.54 -1.57 10.18
C GLU A 421 -4.09 -3.00 10.20
N MET A 422 -3.39 -3.97 9.60
CA MET A 422 -3.82 -5.37 9.65
C MET A 422 -3.85 -5.92 11.08
N VAL A 423 -2.94 -5.48 11.94
CA VAL A 423 -2.90 -5.85 13.36
C VAL A 423 -4.11 -5.26 14.10
N ASP A 424 -4.39 -3.98 13.91
CA ASP A 424 -5.55 -3.31 14.50
C ASP A 424 -6.86 -3.99 14.06
N GLU A 425 -7.05 -4.24 12.77
CA GLU A 425 -8.24 -4.91 12.25
C GLU A 425 -8.37 -6.35 12.79
N CYS A 426 -7.25 -7.07 12.94
CA CYS A 426 -7.22 -8.38 13.61
C CYS A 426 -7.67 -8.30 15.09
N LEU A 427 -7.34 -7.21 15.80
CA LEU A 427 -7.72 -7.02 17.19
C LEU A 427 -9.17 -6.55 17.35
N GLU A 428 -9.70 -5.82 16.37
CA GLU A 428 -11.08 -5.30 16.37
C GLU A 428 -12.10 -6.41 16.02
N ASP A 429 -11.76 -7.35 15.14
CA ASP A 429 -12.64 -8.46 14.75
C ASP A 429 -12.37 -9.78 15.50
N LYS A 430 -13.20 -10.06 16.51
CA LYS A 430 -13.19 -11.32 17.28
C LYS A 430 -13.61 -12.55 16.47
N GLY A 431 -14.04 -12.39 15.22
CA GLY A 431 -14.24 -13.46 14.25
C GLY A 431 -12.92 -14.06 13.76
N LEU A 432 -11.83 -13.29 13.83
CA LEU A 432 -10.50 -13.71 13.38
C LEU A 432 -9.70 -14.50 14.43
N TRP A 433 -10.18 -14.54 15.69
CA TRP A 433 -9.52 -15.16 16.85
C TRP A 433 -9.81 -16.65 17.03
#